data_AF-A0A1S7PFA0-F1
#
_entry.id   AF-A0A1S7PFA0-F1
#
_cell.length_a   1.000
_cell.length_b   1.000
_cell.length_c   1.000
_cell.angle_alpha   90.00
_cell.angle_beta   90.00
_cell.angle_gamma   90.00
#
_symmetry.space_group_name_H-M   'P 1'
#
loop_
_entity.id
_entity.type
_entity.pdbx_description
1 polymer ?
#
loop_
_entity_poly.entity_id
_entity_poly.type
_entity_poly.pdbx_seq_one_letter_code
_entity_poly.pdbx_strand_id
1 'polypeptide(L)'
;MTDRFEICQAVTGKWEGGWSDHPDDPGGKTMYGITEIRWHQYQDKMSMKRTPVRNITMAQALKFYRSEFWLACGADKLFPGVDLAVYDASVNSGVSRGRKWLLASAGSNDHSETVKKICRARLSFMQSLKIWKTFGKGWGRRVADIEARGVAMALAAMGLSPSQVSGKIKTEATQSAKQASSAKKAATTSATAASAPAAASVVEPSTVTDATTVWILVAIVAAGAVATVIFIAKKRAADARVEAYNEVAA
;
A
#
# COMPACT_ATOMS: atom_id res chain seq x y z
N MET A 1 8.57 23.56 10.44
CA MET A 1 7.20 23.08 10.18
C MET A 1 6.59 22.69 11.51
N THR A 2 5.31 22.99 11.75
CA THR A 2 4.60 22.56 12.96
C THR A 2 4.52 21.03 12.98
N ASP A 3 4.64 20.42 14.16
CA ASP A 3 4.44 18.97 14.31
C ASP A 3 3.03 18.58 13.85
N ARG A 4 2.92 17.47 13.11
CA ARG A 4 1.69 16.97 12.46
C ARG A 4 1.35 15.55 12.89
N PHE A 5 1.97 15.07 13.96
CA PHE A 5 1.79 13.71 14.46
C PHE A 5 0.32 13.36 14.64
N GLU A 6 -0.47 14.18 15.32
CA GLU A 6 -1.87 13.90 15.64
C GLU A 6 -2.73 13.80 14.37
N ILE A 7 -2.46 14.66 13.38
CA ILE A 7 -3.15 14.63 12.08
C ILE A 7 -2.83 13.32 11.35
N CYS A 8 -1.55 12.96 11.29
CA CYS A 8 -1.13 11.75 10.58
C CYS A 8 -1.55 10.47 11.31
N GLN A 9 -1.46 10.47 12.64
CA GLN A 9 -1.88 9.35 13.47
C GLN A 9 -3.40 9.14 13.42
N ALA A 10 -4.20 10.19 13.32
CA ALA A 10 -5.64 10.06 13.12
C ALA A 10 -5.97 9.37 11.78
N VAL A 11 -5.15 9.56 10.74
CA VAL A 11 -5.32 8.86 9.46
C VAL A 11 -4.83 7.41 9.56
N THR A 12 -3.58 7.21 9.99
CA THR A 12 -2.97 5.88 10.14
C THR A 12 -3.78 4.99 11.08
N GLY A 13 -4.24 5.53 12.21
CA GLY A 13 -4.99 4.83 13.24
C GLY A 13 -6.36 4.33 12.80
N LYS A 14 -6.97 4.89 11.74
CA LYS A 14 -8.22 4.32 11.16
C LYS A 14 -8.03 2.90 10.63
N TRP A 15 -6.80 2.58 10.23
CA TRP A 15 -6.41 1.28 9.71
C TRP A 15 -5.87 0.34 10.78
N GLU A 16 -5.64 0.85 11.99
CA GLU A 16 -5.23 0.06 13.14
C GLU A 16 -6.51 -0.40 13.88
N GLY A 17 -6.63 -1.71 14.07
CA GLY A 17 -7.80 -2.31 14.71
C GLY A 17 -7.89 -1.99 16.20
N GLY A 18 -9.03 -2.37 16.80
CA GLY A 18 -9.20 -2.41 18.25
C GLY A 18 -8.50 -3.62 18.89
N TRP A 19 -9.04 -4.10 20.01
CA TRP A 19 -8.56 -5.31 20.66
C TRP A 19 -8.69 -6.53 19.73
N SER A 20 -7.62 -7.33 19.64
CA SER A 20 -7.64 -8.65 19.01
C SER A 20 -6.83 -9.63 19.84
N ASP A 21 -7.37 -10.84 20.02
CA ASP A 21 -6.72 -11.97 20.68
C ASP A 21 -7.20 -13.24 19.95
N HIS A 22 -6.45 -13.69 18.95
CA HIS A 22 -6.81 -14.86 18.13
C HIS A 22 -5.77 -15.98 18.35
N PRO A 23 -6.20 -17.23 18.62
CA PRO A 23 -5.31 -18.36 18.92
C PRO A 23 -4.27 -18.64 17.82
N ASP A 24 -4.64 -18.41 16.56
CA ASP A 24 -3.78 -18.65 15.39
C ASP A 24 -3.01 -17.39 14.91
N ASP A 25 -3.09 -16.26 15.63
CA ASP A 25 -2.36 -15.05 15.26
C ASP A 25 -0.93 -15.07 15.86
N PRO A 26 0.13 -15.15 15.03
CA PRO A 26 1.51 -15.10 15.52
C PRO A 26 1.85 -13.77 16.23
N GLY A 27 1.05 -12.72 16.05
CA GLY A 27 1.18 -11.43 16.73
C GLY A 27 0.69 -11.41 18.18
N GLY A 28 -0.13 -12.39 18.58
CA GLY A 28 -0.74 -12.49 19.90
C GLY A 28 -1.65 -11.30 20.27
N LYS A 29 -1.87 -11.11 21.58
CA LYS A 29 -2.66 -10.01 22.15
C LYS A 29 -2.23 -8.66 21.59
N THR A 30 -3.19 -7.95 20.99
CA THR A 30 -2.95 -6.67 20.32
C THR A 30 -4.00 -5.64 20.73
N MET A 31 -3.57 -4.41 21.04
CA MET A 31 -4.44 -3.28 21.35
C MET A 31 -3.96 -2.03 20.60
N TYR A 32 -4.86 -1.34 19.91
CA TYR A 32 -4.54 -0.18 19.04
C TYR A 32 -3.42 -0.47 18.02
N GLY A 33 -3.35 -1.69 17.47
CA GLY A 33 -2.27 -2.09 16.56
C GLY A 33 -0.91 -2.37 17.21
N ILE A 34 -0.81 -2.33 18.54
CA ILE A 34 0.42 -2.61 19.31
C ILE A 34 0.35 -4.03 19.87
N THR A 35 1.31 -4.88 19.51
CA THR A 35 1.40 -6.24 20.07
C THR A 35 1.97 -6.23 21.48
N GLU A 36 1.64 -7.23 22.30
CA GLU A 36 2.14 -7.33 23.68
C GLU A 36 3.67 -7.39 23.76
N ILE A 37 4.31 -8.05 22.80
CA ILE A 37 5.78 -8.08 22.68
C ILE A 37 6.35 -6.68 22.50
N ARG A 38 5.79 -5.89 21.56
CA ARG A 38 6.26 -4.52 21.27
C ARG A 38 5.99 -3.59 22.45
N TRP A 39 4.86 -3.77 23.13
CA TRP A 39 4.53 -3.00 24.31
C TRP A 39 5.51 -3.27 25.47
N HIS A 40 5.80 -4.54 25.77
CA HIS A 40 6.79 -4.88 26.80
C HIS A 40 8.19 -4.36 26.46
N GLN A 41 8.64 -4.48 25.20
CA GLN A 41 9.91 -3.92 24.75
C GLN A 41 10.00 -2.40 24.98
N TYR A 42 8.90 -1.69 24.71
CA TYR A 42 8.83 -0.25 24.95
C TYR A 42 8.84 0.10 26.43
N GLN A 43 8.10 -0.66 27.25
CA GLN A 43 8.10 -0.47 28.70
C GLN A 43 9.49 -0.68 29.29
N ASP A 44 10.21 -1.72 28.87
CA ASP A 44 11.59 -1.96 29.30
C ASP A 44 12.52 -0.80 28.90
N LYS A 45 12.43 -0.35 27.63
CA LYS A 45 13.20 0.78 27.12
C LYS A 45 12.96 2.07 27.91
N MET A 46 11.71 2.29 28.35
CA MET A 46 11.31 3.47 29.12
C MET A 46 11.42 3.26 30.64
N SER A 47 11.96 2.12 31.10
CA SER A 47 12.04 1.75 32.53
C SER A 47 10.67 1.82 33.25
N MET A 48 9.61 1.47 32.53
CA MET A 48 8.24 1.39 33.05
C MET A 48 7.97 -0.01 33.59
N LYS A 49 7.12 -0.11 34.62
CA LYS A 49 6.58 -1.41 35.05
C LYS A 49 5.86 -2.09 33.88
N ARG A 50 6.21 -3.34 33.58
CA ARG A 50 5.50 -4.13 32.56
C ARG A 50 4.03 -4.31 32.92
N THR A 51 3.16 -4.09 31.94
CA THR A 51 1.72 -4.32 32.05
C THR A 51 1.21 -4.95 30.76
N PRO A 52 0.16 -5.78 30.81
CA PRO A 52 -0.42 -6.34 29.59
C PRO A 52 -0.85 -5.25 28.61
N VAL A 53 -0.71 -5.52 27.31
CA VAL A 53 -1.04 -4.51 26.27
C VAL A 53 -2.52 -4.16 26.25
N ARG A 54 -3.38 -5.05 26.75
CA ARG A 54 -4.82 -4.78 26.93
C ARG A 54 -5.10 -3.58 27.84
N ASN A 55 -4.17 -3.26 28.73
CA ASN A 55 -4.31 -2.16 29.69
C ASN A 55 -3.70 -0.85 29.18
N ILE A 56 -3.17 -0.82 27.95
CA ILE A 56 -2.61 0.40 27.39
C ILE A 56 -3.71 1.44 27.21
N THR A 57 -3.47 2.66 27.70
CA THR A 57 -4.36 3.80 27.46
C THR A 57 -4.10 4.38 26.07
N MET A 58 -5.09 5.07 25.48
CA MET A 58 -4.90 5.78 24.21
C MET A 58 -3.73 6.78 24.30
N ALA A 59 -3.58 7.49 25.43
CA ALA A 59 -2.46 8.42 25.64
C ALA A 59 -1.09 7.71 25.62
N GLN A 60 -0.98 6.52 26.20
CA GLN A 60 0.24 5.71 26.13
C GLN A 60 0.50 5.18 24.72
N ALA A 61 -0.54 4.73 24.01
CA ALA A 61 -0.43 4.31 22.62
C ALA A 61 0.07 5.45 21.73
N LEU A 62 -0.47 6.66 21.89
CA LEU A 62 0.01 7.85 21.17
C LEU A 62 1.48 8.16 21.46
N LYS A 63 1.92 8.07 22.72
CA LYS A 63 3.34 8.24 23.08
C LYS A 63 4.23 7.19 22.41
N PHE A 64 3.81 5.92 22.44
CA PHE A 64 4.49 4.82 21.77
C PHE A 64 4.61 5.07 20.26
N TYR A 65 3.52 5.43 19.58
CA TYR A 65 3.51 5.72 18.15
C TYR A 65 4.39 6.91 17.79
N ARG A 66 4.36 7.96 18.63
CA ARG A 66 5.20 9.14 18.43
C ARG A 66 6.69 8.80 18.51
N SER A 67 7.11 8.03 19.51
CA SER A 67 8.53 7.71 19.68
C SER A 67 9.00 6.59 18.74
N GLU A 68 8.29 5.47 18.67
CA GLU A 68 8.75 4.26 17.99
C GLU A 68 8.56 4.30 16.48
N PHE A 69 7.73 5.22 15.98
CA PHE A 69 7.46 5.35 14.56
C PHE A 69 7.64 6.77 14.04
N TRP A 70 6.89 7.76 14.55
CA TRP A 70 6.91 9.13 14.00
C TRP A 70 8.31 9.75 14.02
N LEU A 71 8.90 9.86 15.21
CA LEU A 71 10.26 10.38 15.38
C LEU A 71 11.31 9.42 14.83
N ALA A 72 11.13 8.11 15.01
CA ALA A 72 12.09 7.10 14.56
C ALA A 72 12.26 7.06 13.02
N CYS A 73 11.19 7.33 12.26
CA CYS A 73 11.24 7.45 10.81
C CYS A 73 11.59 8.87 10.32
N GLY A 74 11.66 9.85 11.23
CA GLY A 74 11.98 11.24 10.95
C GLY A 74 10.83 12.04 10.32
N ALA A 75 9.58 11.58 10.49
CA ALA A 75 8.41 12.22 9.87
C ALA A 75 8.17 13.65 10.37
N ASP A 76 8.63 13.99 11.58
CA ASP A 76 8.59 15.33 12.17
C ASP A 76 9.32 16.40 11.33
N LYS A 77 10.21 15.97 10.42
CA LYS A 77 11.04 16.85 9.58
C LYS A 77 10.62 16.84 8.11
N LEU A 78 9.61 16.05 7.75
CA LEU A 78 9.20 15.87 6.36
C LEU A 78 8.12 16.86 5.96
N PHE A 79 8.04 17.10 4.66
CA PHE A 79 7.00 17.95 4.08
C PHE A 79 5.62 17.31 4.31
N PRO A 80 4.55 18.11 4.55
CA PRO A 80 3.20 17.57 4.71
C PRO A 80 2.80 16.64 3.56
N GLY A 81 2.16 15.53 3.90
CA GLY A 81 1.85 14.45 2.97
C GLY A 81 2.96 13.41 2.84
N VAL A 82 4.22 13.86 2.72
CA VAL A 82 5.39 12.97 2.75
C VAL A 82 5.56 12.38 4.15
N ASP A 83 5.37 13.21 5.19
CA ASP A 83 5.30 12.81 6.59
C ASP A 83 4.31 11.65 6.82
N LEU A 84 3.08 11.78 6.33
CA LEU A 84 2.03 10.76 6.42
C LEU A 84 2.43 9.47 5.70
N ALA A 85 2.91 9.58 4.46
CA ALA A 85 3.26 8.41 3.64
C ALA A 85 4.39 7.58 4.27
N VAL A 86 5.44 8.25 4.77
CA VAL A 86 6.56 7.59 5.45
C VAL A 86 6.15 7.03 6.80
N TYR A 87 5.33 7.78 7.55
CA TYR A 87 4.85 7.36 8.86
C TYR A 87 3.98 6.11 8.78
N ASP A 88 2.93 6.10 7.96
CA ASP A 88 2.05 4.93 7.82
C ASP A 88 2.81 3.72 7.26
N ALA A 89 3.72 3.95 6.30
CA ALA A 89 4.61 2.91 5.81
C ALA A 89 5.49 2.32 6.92
N SER A 90 5.98 3.16 7.83
CA SER A 90 6.80 2.75 8.97
C SER A 90 6.01 1.96 10.01
N VAL A 91 4.77 2.38 10.30
CA VAL A 91 3.85 1.65 11.19
C VAL A 91 3.54 0.27 10.62
N ASN A 92 3.21 0.20 9.33
CA ASN A 92 2.73 -1.03 8.71
C ASN A 92 3.85 -2.00 8.28
N SER A 93 5.02 -1.49 7.86
CA SER A 93 6.10 -2.29 7.26
C SER A 93 7.45 -2.13 7.97
N GLY A 94 7.51 -1.35 9.05
CA GLY A 94 8.69 -1.08 9.85
C GLY A 94 9.45 0.18 9.42
N VAL A 95 10.01 0.89 10.42
CA VAL A 95 10.75 2.16 10.27
C VAL A 95 11.84 2.09 9.21
N SER A 96 12.63 1.01 9.20
CA SER A 96 13.72 0.83 8.22
C SER A 96 13.21 0.83 6.77
N ARG A 97 12.09 0.15 6.49
CA ARG A 97 11.49 0.13 5.14
C ARG A 97 10.89 1.48 4.77
N GLY A 98 10.16 2.12 5.70
CA GLY A 98 9.61 3.46 5.47
C GLY A 98 10.70 4.46 5.06
N ARG A 99 11.82 4.49 5.80
CA ARG A 99 12.98 5.33 5.48
C ARG A 99 13.64 4.94 4.14
N LYS A 100 13.75 3.65 3.83
CA LYS A 100 14.28 3.19 2.54
C LYS A 100 13.43 3.66 1.36
N TRP A 101 12.11 3.58 1.47
CA TRP A 101 11.19 4.05 0.42
C TRP A 101 11.20 5.57 0.28
N LEU A 102 11.32 6.31 1.39
CA LEU A 102 11.53 7.76 1.35
C LEU A 102 12.79 8.11 0.55
N LEU A 103 13.93 7.50 0.89
CA LEU A 103 15.20 7.78 0.23
C LEU A 103 15.14 7.50 -1.27
N ALA A 104 14.54 6.37 -1.67
CA ALA A 104 14.36 6.02 -3.08
C ALA A 104 13.35 6.92 -3.83
N SER A 105 12.56 7.72 -3.11
CA SER A 105 11.52 8.59 -3.65
C SER A 105 11.90 10.07 -3.64
N ALA A 106 13.07 10.41 -3.09
CA ALA A 106 13.60 11.77 -3.04
C ALA A 106 13.98 12.30 -4.43
N GLY A 107 14.15 13.63 -4.54
CA GLY A 107 14.63 14.29 -5.77
C GLY A 107 13.55 14.93 -6.65
N SER A 108 12.32 15.03 -6.17
CA SER A 108 11.25 15.84 -6.80
C SER A 108 10.99 17.09 -5.99
N ASN A 109 10.83 18.24 -6.67
CA ASN A 109 10.29 19.46 -6.04
C ASN A 109 8.76 19.39 -5.87
N ASP A 110 8.10 18.46 -6.56
CA ASP A 110 6.71 18.11 -6.33
C ASP A 110 6.62 17.03 -5.25
N HIS A 111 6.25 17.44 -4.04
CA HIS A 111 6.11 16.53 -2.89
C HIS A 111 4.92 15.56 -3.03
N SER A 112 3.91 15.88 -3.84
CA SER A 112 2.82 14.94 -4.14
C SER A 112 3.32 13.75 -4.95
N GLU A 113 4.29 13.95 -5.84
CA GLU A 113 4.96 12.86 -6.55
C GLU A 113 5.81 12.00 -5.60
N THR A 114 6.48 12.60 -4.62
CA THR A 114 7.22 11.85 -3.59
C THR A 114 6.28 10.93 -2.80
N VAL A 115 5.10 11.43 -2.41
CA VAL A 115 4.06 10.60 -1.76
C VAL A 115 3.67 9.40 -2.63
N LYS A 116 3.36 9.64 -3.91
CA LYS A 116 2.99 8.58 -4.86
C LYS A 116 4.10 7.55 -5.04
N LYS A 117 5.37 7.97 -5.09
CA LYS A 117 6.52 7.06 -5.20
C LYS A 117 6.67 6.17 -3.97
N ILE A 118 6.53 6.73 -2.75
CA ILE A 118 6.57 5.95 -1.50
C ILE A 118 5.45 4.91 -1.48
N CYS A 119 4.21 5.33 -1.78
CA CYS A 119 3.05 4.44 -1.78
C CYS A 119 3.18 3.33 -2.84
N ARG A 120 3.69 3.67 -4.03
CA ARG A 120 3.97 2.69 -5.10
C ARG A 120 5.02 1.67 -4.67
N ALA A 121 6.16 2.12 -4.14
CA ALA A 121 7.24 1.23 -3.70
C ALA A 121 6.77 0.27 -2.59
N ARG A 122 5.98 0.80 -1.64
CA ARG A 122 5.35 0.00 -0.60
C ARG A 122 4.39 -1.04 -1.17
N LEU A 123 3.46 -0.63 -2.02
CA LEU A 123 2.46 -1.53 -2.58
C LEU A 123 3.12 -2.67 -3.38
N SER A 124 4.14 -2.37 -4.17
CA SER A 124 4.91 -3.37 -4.90
C SER A 124 5.60 -4.38 -3.98
N PHE A 125 6.16 -3.94 -2.86
CA PHE A 125 6.70 -4.83 -1.84
C PHE A 125 5.59 -5.72 -1.22
N MET A 126 4.45 -5.14 -0.85
CA MET A 126 3.36 -5.91 -0.24
C MET A 126 2.80 -6.96 -1.22
N GLN A 127 2.72 -6.63 -2.51
CA GLN A 127 2.27 -7.53 -3.57
C GLN A 127 3.20 -8.74 -3.80
N SER A 128 4.47 -8.66 -3.40
CA SER A 128 5.40 -9.79 -3.52
C SER A 128 5.31 -10.77 -2.35
N LEU A 129 4.58 -10.44 -1.28
CA LEU A 129 4.45 -11.29 -0.10
C LEU A 129 3.50 -12.46 -0.37
N LYS A 130 3.85 -13.66 0.10
CA LYS A 130 3.00 -14.86 -0.02
C LYS A 130 1.60 -14.67 0.58
N ILE A 131 1.51 -13.89 1.66
CA ILE A 131 0.27 -13.59 2.39
C ILE A 131 -0.60 -12.51 1.70
N TRP A 132 -0.13 -11.92 0.59
CA TRP A 132 -0.90 -10.96 -0.21
C TRP A 132 -2.25 -11.54 -0.67
N LYS A 133 -2.32 -12.84 -0.95
CA LYS A 133 -3.56 -13.50 -1.35
C LYS A 133 -4.69 -13.33 -0.32
N THR A 134 -4.35 -13.25 0.96
CA THR A 134 -5.29 -13.16 2.07
C THR A 134 -5.60 -11.71 2.42
N PHE A 135 -4.56 -10.88 2.58
CA PHE A 135 -4.70 -9.52 3.13
C PHE A 135 -4.59 -8.39 2.10
N GLY A 136 -4.16 -8.72 0.88
CA GLY A 136 -3.78 -7.74 -0.13
C GLY A 136 -4.89 -6.77 -0.55
N LYS A 137 -6.16 -7.18 -0.47
CA LYS A 137 -7.30 -6.29 -0.74
C LYS A 137 -7.36 -5.15 0.29
N GLY A 138 -7.25 -5.48 1.58
CA GLY A 138 -7.26 -4.48 2.66
C GLY A 138 -6.02 -3.58 2.61
N TRP A 139 -4.85 -4.18 2.42
CA TRP A 139 -3.60 -3.45 2.29
C TRP A 139 -3.57 -2.50 1.09
N GLY A 140 -4.09 -2.92 -0.06
CA GLY A 140 -4.20 -2.06 -1.24
C GLY A 140 -5.08 -0.83 -0.99
N ARG A 141 -6.21 -0.99 -0.29
CA ARG A 141 -7.10 0.12 0.09
C ARG A 141 -6.43 1.08 1.07
N ARG A 142 -5.71 0.56 2.08
CA ARG A 142 -4.90 1.37 3.01
C ARG A 142 -3.89 2.23 2.27
N VAL A 143 -3.10 1.63 1.38
CA VAL A 143 -2.08 2.38 0.63
C VAL A 143 -2.71 3.43 -0.27
N ALA A 144 -3.85 3.14 -0.91
CA ALA A 144 -4.57 4.10 -1.75
C ALA A 144 -5.12 5.30 -0.95
N ASP A 145 -5.72 5.06 0.21
CA ASP A 145 -6.22 6.11 1.12
C ASP A 145 -5.09 7.02 1.60
N ILE A 146 -3.96 6.44 2.03
CA ILE A 146 -2.76 7.17 2.44
C ILE A 146 -2.18 7.98 1.29
N GLU A 147 -2.14 7.42 0.08
CA GLU A 147 -1.67 8.14 -1.10
C GLU A 147 -2.57 9.35 -1.39
N ALA A 148 -3.88 9.16 -1.44
CA ALA A 148 -4.83 10.23 -1.78
C ALA A 148 -4.78 11.38 -0.75
N ARG A 149 -4.81 11.06 0.54
CA ARG A 149 -4.71 12.06 1.62
C ARG A 149 -3.34 12.73 1.63
N GLY A 150 -2.27 11.96 1.44
CA GLY A 150 -0.91 12.49 1.40
C GLY A 150 -0.69 13.44 0.22
N VAL A 151 -1.23 13.10 -0.97
CA VAL A 151 -1.21 13.98 -2.15
C VAL A 151 -1.97 15.28 -1.87
N ALA A 152 -3.17 15.21 -1.29
CA ALA A 152 -3.92 16.42 -0.93
C ALA A 152 -3.16 17.30 0.07
N MET A 153 -2.57 16.71 1.11
CA MET A 153 -1.76 17.44 2.10
C MET A 153 -0.53 18.10 1.47
N ALA A 154 0.18 17.38 0.58
CA ALA A 154 1.35 17.92 -0.11
C ALA A 154 0.97 19.09 -1.03
N LEU A 155 -0.10 18.93 -1.82
CA LEU A 155 -0.57 20.00 -2.72
C LEU A 155 -0.96 21.26 -1.94
N ALA A 156 -1.71 21.12 -0.84
CA ALA A 156 -2.09 22.25 0.00
C ALA A 156 -0.86 22.93 0.62
N ALA A 157 0.10 22.15 1.13
CA ALA A 157 1.32 22.69 1.73
C ALA A 157 2.27 23.34 0.71
N MET A 158 2.19 22.96 -0.58
CA MET A 158 2.87 23.64 -1.68
C MET A 158 2.17 24.94 -2.11
N GLY A 159 1.10 25.36 -1.42
CA GLY A 159 0.45 26.66 -1.61
C GLY A 159 -0.74 26.66 -2.58
N LEU A 160 -1.24 25.50 -3.01
CA LEU A 160 -2.44 25.44 -3.84
C LEU A 160 -3.68 25.79 -3.02
N SER A 161 -4.58 26.58 -3.62
CA SER A 161 -5.88 26.86 -3.04
C SER A 161 -6.76 25.59 -2.94
N PRO A 162 -7.77 25.56 -2.05
CA PRO A 162 -8.65 24.40 -1.91
C PRO A 162 -9.30 23.92 -3.23
N SER A 163 -9.69 24.86 -4.11
CA SER A 163 -10.27 24.52 -5.41
C SER A 163 -9.25 23.87 -6.37
N GLN A 164 -8.01 24.37 -6.37
CA GLN A 164 -6.92 23.78 -7.14
C GLN A 164 -6.55 22.38 -6.63
N VAL A 165 -6.50 22.19 -5.30
CA VAL A 165 -6.30 20.87 -4.69
C VAL A 165 -7.41 19.91 -5.12
N SER A 166 -8.68 20.30 -4.97
CA SER A 166 -9.83 19.47 -5.40
C SER A 166 -9.75 19.11 -6.90
N GLY A 167 -9.39 20.08 -7.75
CA GLY A 167 -9.21 19.84 -9.20
C GLY A 167 -8.10 18.82 -9.52
N LYS A 168 -6.96 18.89 -8.81
CA LYS A 168 -5.87 17.92 -8.95
C LYS A 168 -6.26 16.53 -8.45
N ILE A 169 -6.96 16.44 -7.32
CA ILE A 169 -7.47 15.17 -6.78
C ILE A 169 -8.46 14.51 -7.75
N LYS A 170 -9.38 15.27 -8.35
CA LYS A 170 -10.30 14.76 -9.39
C LYS A 170 -9.55 14.29 -10.65
N THR A 171 -8.45 14.95 -10.99
CA THR A 171 -7.57 14.55 -12.09
C THR A 171 -6.91 13.19 -11.79
N GLU A 172 -6.39 13.00 -10.58
CA GLU A 172 -5.82 11.73 -10.12
C GLU A 172 -6.85 10.59 -10.10
N ALA A 173 -8.09 10.88 -9.68
CA ALA A 173 -9.19 9.91 -9.76
C ALA A 173 -9.48 9.50 -11.20
N THR A 174 -9.57 10.47 -12.12
CA THR A 174 -9.80 10.23 -13.55
C THR A 174 -8.66 9.42 -14.18
N GLN A 175 -7.41 9.75 -13.86
CA GLN A 175 -6.25 9.00 -14.34
C GLN A 175 -6.23 7.57 -13.81
N SER A 176 -6.57 7.38 -12.52
CA SER A 176 -6.68 6.06 -11.91
C SER A 176 -7.80 5.22 -12.55
N ALA A 177 -8.94 5.83 -12.91
CA ALA A 177 -10.03 5.16 -13.61
C ALA A 177 -9.61 4.70 -15.02
N LYS A 178 -8.88 5.55 -15.75
CA LYS A 178 -8.28 5.17 -17.04
C LYS A 178 -7.33 3.97 -16.86
N GLN A 179 -6.43 4.00 -15.89
CA GLN A 179 -5.53 2.89 -15.59
C GLN A 179 -6.28 1.59 -15.27
N ALA A 180 -7.35 1.66 -14.47
CA ALA A 180 -8.20 0.52 -14.16
C ALA A 180 -8.86 -0.08 -15.41
N SER A 181 -9.37 0.78 -16.30
CA SER A 181 -9.98 0.37 -17.57
C SER A 181 -8.96 -0.30 -18.50
N SER A 182 -7.76 0.26 -18.63
CA SER A 182 -6.67 -0.29 -19.43
C SER A 182 -6.18 -1.63 -18.88
N ALA A 183 -6.02 -1.74 -17.56
CA ALA A 183 -5.64 -2.98 -16.91
C ALA A 183 -6.72 -4.06 -17.05
N LYS A 184 -8.01 -3.69 -17.00
CA LYS A 184 -9.12 -4.62 -17.30
C LYS A 184 -9.01 -5.17 -18.72
N LYS A 185 -8.85 -4.28 -19.70
CA LYS A 185 -8.70 -4.68 -21.12
C LYS A 185 -7.50 -5.62 -21.31
N ALA A 186 -6.35 -5.26 -20.73
CA ALA A 186 -5.15 -6.07 -20.79
C ALA A 186 -5.32 -7.45 -20.14
N ALA A 187 -5.98 -7.53 -18.98
CA ALA A 187 -6.30 -8.80 -18.32
C ALA A 187 -7.20 -9.70 -19.18
N THR A 188 -8.22 -9.12 -19.84
CA THR A 188 -9.09 -9.87 -20.76
C THR A 188 -8.29 -10.39 -21.95
N THR A 189 -7.45 -9.55 -22.58
CA THR A 189 -6.61 -9.97 -23.71
C THR A 189 -5.64 -11.09 -23.33
N SER A 190 -4.95 -10.98 -22.19
CA SER A 190 -4.02 -12.02 -21.73
C SER A 190 -4.72 -13.30 -21.31
N ALA A 191 -5.95 -13.21 -20.77
CA ALA A 191 -6.75 -14.38 -20.44
C ALA A 191 -7.18 -15.14 -21.70
N THR A 192 -7.65 -14.42 -22.73
CA THR A 192 -7.98 -15.02 -24.03
C THR A 192 -6.76 -15.70 -24.66
N ALA A 193 -5.57 -15.10 -24.56
CA ALA A 193 -4.33 -15.71 -25.05
C ALA A 193 -3.93 -16.97 -24.26
N ALA A 194 -4.22 -17.03 -22.97
CA ALA A 194 -3.95 -18.19 -22.13
C ALA A 194 -4.98 -19.33 -22.30
N SER A 195 -6.19 -19.01 -22.75
CA SER A 195 -7.27 -19.98 -22.97
C SER A 195 -7.47 -20.38 -24.44
N ALA A 196 -6.82 -19.69 -25.38
CA ALA A 196 -6.91 -20.05 -26.79
C ALA A 196 -6.25 -21.42 -27.00
N PRO A 197 -6.96 -22.45 -27.52
CA PRO A 197 -6.25 -23.48 -28.27
C PRO A 197 -5.52 -22.73 -29.37
N ALA A 198 -4.22 -23.00 -29.57
CA ALA A 198 -3.40 -22.28 -30.53
C ALA A 198 -4.22 -21.91 -31.76
N ALA A 199 -4.56 -20.62 -31.93
CA ALA A 199 -5.28 -20.13 -33.10
C ALA A 199 -4.35 -20.11 -34.33
N ALA A 200 -3.38 -21.01 -34.37
CA ALA A 200 -2.84 -21.51 -35.62
C ALA A 200 -3.96 -22.37 -36.21
N SER A 201 -4.29 -22.11 -37.48
CA SER A 201 -4.96 -23.06 -38.37
C SER A 201 -4.77 -24.49 -37.89
N VAL A 202 -5.87 -25.20 -37.57
CA VAL A 202 -5.96 -26.62 -37.19
C VAL A 202 -4.58 -27.28 -37.26
N VAL A 203 -3.80 -27.21 -36.17
CA VAL A 203 -2.53 -27.92 -36.15
C VAL A 203 -2.92 -29.38 -36.17
N GLU A 204 -2.71 -30.03 -37.32
CA GLU A 204 -3.03 -31.42 -37.51
C GLU A 204 -2.34 -32.19 -36.36
N PRO A 205 -3.04 -33.03 -35.58
CA PRO A 205 -2.46 -33.69 -34.41
C PRO A 205 -1.16 -34.46 -34.72
N SER A 206 -1.00 -34.89 -35.97
CA SER A 206 0.18 -35.48 -36.60
C SER A 206 1.44 -34.58 -36.62
N THR A 207 1.31 -33.26 -36.46
CA THR A 207 2.41 -32.29 -36.55
C THR A 207 2.93 -31.77 -35.19
N VAL A 208 2.17 -31.99 -34.09
CA VAL A 208 2.63 -31.70 -32.72
C VAL A 208 3.19 -32.97 -32.09
N THR A 209 4.27 -33.50 -32.67
CA THR A 209 4.92 -34.72 -32.18
C THR A 209 6.23 -34.44 -31.46
N ASP A 210 6.84 -33.28 -31.69
CA ASP A 210 8.06 -32.87 -30.99
C ASP A 210 7.74 -32.12 -29.69
N ALA A 211 8.36 -32.58 -28.61
CA ALA A 211 8.23 -32.05 -27.26
C ALA A 211 8.55 -30.55 -27.20
N THR A 212 9.46 -30.05 -28.05
CA THR A 212 9.83 -28.62 -28.09
C THR A 212 8.62 -27.72 -28.39
N THR A 213 7.76 -28.11 -29.34
CA THR A 213 6.58 -27.34 -29.74
C THR A 213 5.53 -27.34 -28.63
N VAL A 214 5.35 -28.48 -27.96
CA VAL A 214 4.48 -28.58 -26.78
C VAL A 214 4.97 -27.67 -25.66
N TRP A 215 6.27 -27.68 -25.36
CA TRP A 215 6.86 -26.83 -24.32
C TRP A 215 6.75 -25.33 -24.63
N ILE A 216 6.88 -24.92 -25.89
CA ILE A 216 6.68 -23.53 -26.32
C ILE A 216 5.22 -23.11 -26.08
N LEU A 217 4.25 -23.94 -26.45
CA LEU A 217 2.83 -23.67 -26.22
C LEU A 217 2.51 -23.57 -24.72
N VAL A 218 3.05 -24.49 -23.90
CA VAL A 218 2.92 -24.44 -22.44
C VAL A 218 3.52 -23.15 -21.87
N ALA A 219 4.69 -22.72 -22.36
CA ALA A 219 5.33 -21.48 -21.91
C ALA A 219 4.50 -20.24 -22.27
N ILE A 220 3.87 -20.19 -23.45
CA ILE A 220 3.00 -19.09 -23.87
C ILE A 220 1.74 -19.03 -22.99
N VAL A 221 1.09 -20.17 -22.75
CA VAL A 221 -0.08 -20.24 -21.86
C VAL A 221 0.28 -19.80 -20.44
N ALA A 222 1.40 -20.29 -19.91
CA ALA A 222 1.89 -19.90 -18.59
C ALA A 222 2.18 -18.39 -18.51
N ALA A 223 2.82 -17.82 -19.53
CA ALA A 223 3.09 -16.38 -19.60
C ALA A 223 1.79 -15.56 -19.66
N GLY A 224 0.80 -15.99 -20.44
CA GLY A 224 -0.53 -15.37 -20.52
C GLY A 224 -1.28 -15.40 -19.18
N ALA A 225 -1.22 -16.52 -18.46
CA ALA A 225 -1.82 -16.66 -17.14
C ALA A 225 -1.15 -15.72 -16.11
N VAL A 226 0.19 -15.66 -16.09
CA VAL A 226 0.95 -14.75 -15.21
C VAL A 226 0.62 -13.29 -15.54
N ALA A 227 0.60 -12.92 -16.82
CA ALA A 227 0.23 -11.58 -17.26
C ALA A 227 -1.20 -11.20 -16.80
N THR A 228 -2.15 -12.13 -16.90
CA THR A 228 -3.53 -11.93 -16.44
C THR A 228 -3.58 -11.61 -14.95
N VAL A 229 -2.87 -12.39 -14.13
CA VAL A 229 -2.81 -12.14 -12.67
C VAL A 229 -2.21 -10.76 -12.37
N ILE A 230 -1.14 -10.37 -13.06
CA ILE A 230 -0.51 -9.05 -12.92
C ILE A 230 -1.50 -7.94 -13.27
N PHE A 231 -2.23 -8.05 -14.38
CA PHE A 231 -3.18 -7.03 -14.80
C PHE A 231 -4.41 -6.95 -13.87
N ILE A 232 -4.87 -8.07 -13.32
CA ILE A 232 -5.90 -8.07 -12.27
C ILE A 232 -5.40 -7.34 -11.02
N ALA A 233 -4.16 -7.59 -10.58
CA ALA A 233 -3.57 -6.88 -9.45
C ALA A 233 -3.44 -5.37 -9.71
N LYS A 234 -2.99 -4.98 -10.91
CA LYS A 234 -2.93 -3.57 -11.34
C LYS A 234 -4.29 -2.91 -11.36
N LYS A 235 -5.31 -3.60 -11.90
CA LYS A 235 -6.69 -3.11 -11.90
C LYS A 235 -7.18 -2.87 -10.48
N ARG A 236 -7.01 -3.83 -9.58
CA ARG A 236 -7.44 -3.70 -8.17
C ARG A 236 -6.77 -2.53 -7.46
N ALA A 237 -5.47 -2.33 -7.69
CA ALA A 237 -4.75 -1.19 -7.15
C ALA A 237 -5.28 0.14 -7.71
N ALA A 238 -5.59 0.20 -9.00
CA ALA A 238 -6.16 1.38 -9.64
C ALA A 238 -7.60 1.67 -9.17
N ASP A 239 -8.45 0.63 -9.03
CA ASP A 239 -9.81 0.77 -8.49
C ASP A 239 -9.77 1.31 -7.05
N ALA A 240 -8.84 0.83 -6.21
CA ALA A 240 -8.66 1.35 -4.85
C ALA A 240 -8.22 2.82 -4.83
N ARG A 241 -7.36 3.25 -5.76
CA ARG A 241 -7.01 4.67 -5.93
C ARG A 241 -8.22 5.51 -6.34
N VAL A 242 -9.05 5.03 -7.27
CA VAL A 242 -10.27 5.74 -7.69
C VAL A 242 -11.17 5.99 -6.48
N GLU A 243 -11.44 4.95 -5.69
CA GLU A 243 -12.24 5.05 -4.45
C GLU A 243 -11.65 6.09 -3.49
N ALA A 244 -10.36 5.98 -3.18
CA ALA A 244 -9.67 6.86 -2.24
C ALA A 244 -9.62 8.33 -2.71
N TYR A 245 -9.28 8.59 -3.98
CA TYR A 245 -9.24 9.97 -4.49
C TYR A 245 -10.64 10.57 -4.57
N ASN A 246 -11.68 9.78 -4.87
CA ASN A 246 -13.05 10.28 -4.83
C ASN A 246 -13.51 10.63 -3.41
N GLU A 247 -13.15 9.82 -2.40
CA GLU A 247 -13.44 10.12 -0.99
C GLU A 247 -12.77 11.42 -0.54
N VAL A 248 -11.53 11.67 -0.95
CA VAL A 248 -10.80 12.91 -0.62
C VAL A 248 -11.33 14.13 -1.39
N ALA A 249 -11.98 13.91 -2.54
CA ALA A 249 -12.54 14.99 -3.36
C ALA A 249 -13.95 15.45 -2.94
N ALA A 250 -14.65 14.62 -2.16
CA ALA A 250 -16.01 14.84 -1.69
C ALA A 250 -16.04 15.85 -0.53
#